data_AF-A0A2N1NA50-F1
#
_entry.id   AF-A0A2N1NA50-F1
#
_cell.length_a   1.000
_cell.length_b   1.000
_cell.length_c   1.000
_cell.angle_alpha   90.00
_cell.angle_beta   90.00
_cell.angle_gamma   90.00
#
_symmetry.space_group_name_H-M   'P 1'
#
loop_
_entity.id
_entity.type
_entity.pdbx_description
1 polymer ?
#
loop_
_entity_poly.entity_id
_entity_poly.type
_entity_poly.pdbx_seq_one_letter_code
_entity_poly.pdbx_strand_id
1 'polypeptide(L)' 'MNLNDAILSRVINHHRAFSSNVEFCICFGDDFYIGAGAIGYCDKLNYEKGLRPEKGFFDLEEYEVFQIIKNV' A
#
# COMPACT_ATOMS: atom_id res chain seq x y z
N MET A 1 -2.26 19.44 -9.35
CA MET A 1 -2.59 18.30 -8.47
C MET A 1 -1.51 18.23 -7.41
N ASN A 2 -1.82 18.50 -6.14
CA ASN A 2 -0.86 18.33 -5.05
C ASN A 2 -0.78 16.83 -4.73
N LEU A 3 0.43 16.27 -4.67
CA LEU A 3 0.63 14.84 -4.40
C LEU A 3 0.04 14.44 -3.04
N ASN A 4 0.06 15.35 -2.07
CA ASN A 4 -0.54 15.19 -0.75
C ASN A 4 -2.06 15.00 -0.83
N ASP A 5 -2.72 15.63 -1.81
CA ASP A 5 -4.17 15.52 -2.02
C ASP A 5 -4.53 14.22 -2.76
N ALA A 6 -3.58 13.55 -3.42
CA ALA A 6 -3.85 12.43 -4.33
C ALA A 6 -3.81 11.05 -3.68
N ILE A 7 -2.92 10.86 -2.69
CA ILE A 7 -2.65 9.55 -2.08
C ILE A 7 -3.56 9.30 -0.87
N LEU A 8 -3.85 10.34 -0.09
CA LEU A 8 -4.70 10.23 1.11
C LEU A 8 -6.20 10.40 0.84
N SER A 9 -6.58 11.01 -0.28
CA SER A 9 -8.01 11.27 -0.59
C SER A 9 -8.83 10.02 -0.92
N ARG A 10 -8.16 8.87 -1.11
CA ARG A 10 -8.82 7.59 -1.42
C ARG A 10 -8.96 6.68 -0.20
N VAL A 11 -8.49 7.13 0.96
CA VAL A 11 -8.51 6.37 2.21
C VAL A 11 -9.82 6.66 2.93
N ILE A 12 -10.62 5.62 3.16
CA ILE A 12 -11.87 5.67 3.92
C ILE A 12 -11.58 5.90 5.40
N ASN A 13 -10.59 5.18 5.94
CA ASN A 13 -10.15 5.29 7.32
C ASN A 13 -8.72 5.84 7.40
N HIS A 14 -8.59 7.15 7.65
CA HIS A 14 -7.30 7.85 7.65
C HIS A 14 -6.28 7.28 8.66
N HIS A 15 -6.71 6.62 9.74
CA HIS A 15 -5.82 5.93 10.67
C HIS A 15 -5.20 4.65 10.09
N ARG A 16 -5.71 4.19 8.94
CA ARG A 16 -5.27 3.02 8.19
C ARG A 16 -4.79 3.43 6.79
N ALA A 17 -4.26 4.64 6.63
CA ALA A 17 -3.70 5.08 5.36
C ALA A 17 -2.46 4.24 4.99
N PHE A 18 -1.43 4.25 5.84
CA PHE A 18 -0.26 3.41 5.65
C PHE A 18 0.40 3.13 7.00
N SER A 19 1.10 2.01 7.08
CA SER A 19 1.89 1.60 8.24
C SER A 19 3.06 0.73 7.79
N SER A 20 3.97 0.45 8.73
CA SER A 20 5.05 -0.52 8.55
C SER A 20 5.36 -1.13 9.91
N ASN A 21 5.86 -2.36 9.93
CA ASN A 21 6.44 -2.97 11.12
C ASN A 21 7.50 -4.01 10.74
N VAL A 22 8.06 -4.73 11.72
CA VAL A 22 9.14 -5.69 11.46
C VAL A 22 8.68 -6.94 10.70
N GLU A 23 7.41 -7.31 10.79
CA GLU A 23 6.82 -8.47 10.10
C GLU A 23 6.36 -8.13 8.67
N PHE A 24 6.03 -6.85 8.44
CA PHE A 24 5.50 -6.36 7.16
C PHE A 24 6.24 -5.11 6.70
N CYS A 25 6.81 -5.16 5.49
CA CYS A 25 7.66 -4.09 4.97
C CYS A 25 6.90 -2.77 4.80
N ILE A 26 5.89 -2.77 3.94
CA ILE A 26 5.00 -1.63 3.72
C ILE A 26 3.56 -2.14 3.72
N CYS A 27 2.69 -1.44 4.45
CA CYS A 27 1.27 -1.70 4.49
C CYS A 27 0.52 -0.45 4.04
N PHE A 28 -0.44 -0.61 3.13
CA PHE A 28 -1.44 0.40 2.80
C PHE A 28 -2.75 -0.06 3.41
N GLY A 29 -3.03 0.45 4.62
CA GLY A 29 -4.06 -0.11 5.50
C GLY A 29 -3.86 -1.61 5.73
N ASP A 30 -4.96 -2.34 5.74
CA ASP A 30 -4.97 -3.81 5.69
C ASP A 30 -5.28 -4.31 4.25
N ASP A 31 -5.25 -3.39 3.28
CA ASP A 31 -5.68 -3.59 1.89
C ASP A 31 -4.53 -4.07 1.01
N PHE A 32 -3.30 -3.75 1.36
CA PHE A 32 -2.10 -4.27 0.69
C PHE A 32 -0.95 -4.33 1.67
N TYR A 33 -0.31 -5.49 1.78
CA TYR A 33 0.93 -5.63 2.52
C TYR A 33 1.85 -6.68 1.89
N ILE A 34 3.15 -6.53 2.15
CA ILE A 34 4.18 -7.51 1.81
C ILE A 34 4.76 -8.01 3.14
N GLY A 35 4.52 -9.28 3.44
CA GLY A 35 5.00 -9.95 4.64
C GLY A 35 6.33 -10.67 4.45
N ALA A 36 6.80 -11.29 5.53
CA ALA A 36 7.96 -12.17 5.50
C ALA A 36 7.81 -13.29 4.45
N GLY A 37 8.93 -13.70 3.84
CA GLY A 37 8.94 -14.77 2.84
C GLY A 37 8.44 -14.37 1.45
N ALA A 38 8.40 -13.05 1.16
CA ALA A 38 7.94 -12.52 -0.13
C ALA A 38 6.49 -12.93 -0.47
N ILE A 39 5.64 -13.06 0.55
CA ILE A 39 4.21 -13.30 0.38
C ILE A 39 3.49 -11.97 0.57
N GLY A 40 2.78 -11.55 -0.47
CA GLY A 40 1.91 -10.40 -0.42
C GLY A 40 0.45 -10.78 -0.20
N TYR A 41 -0.34 -9.83 0.27
CA TYR A 41 -1.80 -9.96 0.35
C TYR A 41 -2.45 -8.66 -0.11
N CYS A 42 -3.60 -8.78 -0.78
CA CYS A 42 -4.41 -7.64 -1.17
C CYS A 42 -5.91 -7.85 -0.86
N ASP A 43 -6.57 -6.83 -0.33
CA ASP A 43 -8.02 -6.73 -0.22
C ASP A 43 -8.49 -5.28 -0.42
N LYS A 44 -9.76 -4.99 -0.14
CA LYS A 44 -10.37 -3.67 -0.22
C LYS A 44 -11.19 -3.42 1.05
N LEU A 45 -10.56 -2.83 2.05
CA LEU A 45 -11.11 -2.59 3.39
C LEU A 45 -11.07 -1.10 3.76
N ASN A 46 -9.94 -0.42 3.53
CA ASN A 46 -9.67 0.95 3.97
C ASN A 46 -9.51 1.93 2.80
N TYR A 47 -9.48 1.44 1.56
CA TYR A 47 -9.43 2.28 0.35
C TYR A 47 -10.73 2.21 -0.46
N GLU A 48 -11.13 3.35 -1.04
CA GLU A 48 -12.33 3.46 -1.89
C GLU A 48 -12.27 2.57 -3.13
N LYS A 49 -11.05 2.31 -3.63
CA LYS A 49 -10.75 1.47 -4.79
C LYS A 49 -9.74 0.41 -4.39
N GLY A 50 -9.85 -0.77 -5.01
CA GLY A 50 -8.84 -1.82 -4.81
C GLY A 50 -7.47 -1.31 -5.28
N LEU A 51 -6.43 -1.62 -4.49
CA LEU A 51 -5.04 -1.28 -4.82
C LEU A 51 -4.48 -2.19 -5.91
N ARG A 52 -5.05 -3.39 -6.05
CA ARG A 52 -4.84 -4.32 -7.17
C ARG A 52 -6.18 -4.87 -7.65
N PRO A 53 -6.25 -5.42 -8.88
CA PRO A 53 -7.47 -6.06 -9.40
C PRO A 53 -7.84 -7.34 -8.64
N GLU A 54 -6.82 -8.12 -8.27
CA GLU A 54 -6.96 -9.42 -7.62
C GLU A 54 -6.87 -9.28 -6.10
N LYS A 55 -7.64 -10.11 -5.40
CA LYS A 55 -7.66 -10.21 -3.94
C LYS A 55 -7.01 -11.51 -3.48
N GLY A 56 -6.53 -11.51 -2.23
CA GLY A 56 -5.95 -12.66 -1.58
C GLY A 56 -4.42 -12.63 -1.60
N PHE A 57 -3.84 -13.79 -1.29
CA PHE A 57 -2.40 -13.99 -1.25
C PHE A 57 -1.79 -14.06 -2.65
N PHE A 58 -0.58 -13.56 -2.78
CA PHE A 58 0.21 -13.65 -4.01
C PHE A 58 1.70 -13.78 -3.68
N ASP A 59 2.42 -14.47 -4.54
CA ASP A 59 3.88 -14.54 -4.45
C ASP A 59 4.48 -13.27 -5.05
N LEU A 60 5.50 -12.73 -4.38
CA LEU A 60 6.26 -11.58 -4.83
C LEU A 60 7.61 -12.05 -5.37
N GLU A 61 7.80 -11.92 -6.68
CA GLU A 61 9.07 -12.23 -7.33
C GLU A 61 10.07 -11.07 -7.15
N GLU A 62 9.65 -9.86 -7.54
CA GLU A 62 10.47 -8.66 -7.53
C GLU A 62 9.62 -7.42 -7.20
N TYR A 63 10.23 -6.38 -6.63
CA TYR A 63 9.59 -5.08 -6.45
C TYR A 63 10.60 -3.93 -6.57
N GLU A 64 10.11 -2.79 -7.04
CA GLU A 64 10.89 -1.55 -7.18
C GLU A 64 10.28 -0.45 -6.32
N VAL A 65 11.13 0.31 -5.63
CA VAL A 65 10.71 1.45 -4.80
C VAL A 65 11.26 2.74 -5.41
N PHE A 66 10.36 3.67 -5.73
CA PHE A 66 10.69 4.96 -6.31
C PHE A 66 10.44 6.09 -5.32
N GLN A 67 11.39 7.00 -5.19
CA GLN A 67 11.24 8.23 -4.42
C GLN A 67 11.08 9.43 -5.37
N ILE A 68 10.00 10.20 -5.20
CA ILE A 68 9.81 11.46 -5.92
C ILE A 68 10.49 12.57 -5.12
N ILE A 69 11.55 13.17 -5.68
CA ILE A 69 12.24 14.30 -5.08
C ILE A 69 11.77 15.57 -5.81
N LYS A 70 11.25 16.55 -5.07
CA LYS A 70 11.02 17.88 -5.63
C LYS A 70 12.37 18.57 -5.73
N ASN A 71 12.77 18.97 -6.93
CA ASN A 71 13.88 19.91 -7.10
C ASN A 71 13.45 21.23 -6.46
N VAL A 72 14.12 21.59 -5.37
CA VAL A 72 13.94 22.88 -4.68
C VAL A 72 14.80 23.91 -5.39
#